data_AF-A0A183HMW5-F1
#
_entry.id   AF-A0A183HMW5-F1
#
_cell.length_a   1.000
_cell.length_b   1.000
_cell.length_c   1.000
_cell.angle_alpha   90.00
_cell.angle_beta   90.00
_cell.angle_gamma   90.00
#
_symmetry.space_group_name_H-M   'P 1'
#
loop_
_entity.id
_entity.type
_entity.pdbx_description
1 polymer ?
#
loop_
_entity_poly.entity_id
_entity_poly.type
_entity_poly.pdbx_seq_one_letter_code
_entity_poly.pdbx_strand_id
1 'polypeptide(L)' 'MSLTTKKRFVMKQAESELFVPKENELIACVLGSPGRNLHEVEDEKGEKYL' A
#
# COMPACT_ATOMS: atom_id res chain seq x y z
N MET A 1 -12.79 -6.48 16.64
CA MET A 1 -11.60 -5.82 17.23
C MET A 1 -11.87 -4.33 17.32
N SER A 2 -11.44 -3.64 18.38
CA SER A 2 -11.50 -2.17 18.41
C SER A 2 -10.47 -1.57 17.43
N LEU A 3 -10.64 -0.29 17.08
CA LEU A 3 -9.69 0.46 16.25
C LEU A 3 -8.26 0.36 16.79
N THR A 4 -8.10 0.50 18.10
CA THR A 4 -6.81 0.41 18.78
C THR A 4 -6.18 -0.98 18.66
N THR A 5 -6.98 -2.03 18.80
CA THR A 5 -6.49 -3.41 18.64
C THR A 5 -6.07 -3.70 17.20
N LYS A 6 -6.84 -3.22 16.21
CA LYS A 6 -6.51 -3.42 14.79
C LYS A 6 -5.25 -2.67 14.38
N LYS A 7 -5.07 -1.41 14.84
CA LYS A 7 -3.85 -0.62 14.60
C LYS A 7 -2.61 -1.37 15.08
N ARG A 8 -2.62 -1.88 16.31
CA ARG A 8 -1.47 -2.63 16.86
C ARG A 8 -1.15 -3.89 16.04
N PHE A 9 -2.18 -4.63 15.61
CA PHE A 9 -2.01 -5.82 14.80
C PHE A 9 -1.39 -5.52 13.43
N VAL A 10 -1.90 -4.50 12.73
CA VAL A 10 -1.42 -4.12 11.38
C VAL A 10 0.02 -3.61 11.41
N MET A 11 0.38 -2.75 12.37
CA MET A 11 1.75 -2.24 12.48
C MET A 11 2.75 -3.37 12.70
N LYS A 12 2.42 -4.35 13.57
CA LYS A 12 3.27 -5.52 13.81
C LYS A 12 3.49 -6.35 12.53
N GLN A 13 2.45 -6.52 11.72
CA GLN A 13 2.54 -7.29 10.48
C GLN A 13 3.38 -6.59 9.40
N ALA A 14 3.24 -5.26 9.28
CA ALA A 14 3.99 -4.46 8.32
C ALA A 14 5.51 -4.49 8.55
N GLU A 15 5.95 -4.68 9.79
CA GLU A 15 7.38 -4.75 10.15
C GLU A 15 8.00 -6.14 9.98
N SER A 16 7.19 -7.20 9.93
CA SER A 16 7.69 -8.58 10.08
C SER A 16 7.88 -9.34 8.78
N GLU A 17 7.21 -8.96 7.68
CA GLU A 17 7.12 -9.81 6.48
C GLU A 17 7.48 -9.04 5.21
N LEU A 18 8.48 -9.54 4.46
CA LEU A 18 8.69 -9.15 3.07
C LEU A 18 7.64 -9.85 2.21
N PHE A 19 6.81 -9.08 1.52
CA PHE A 19 5.79 -9.61 0.64
C PHE A 19 6.27 -9.59 -0.81
N VAL A 20 6.21 -10.75 -1.48
CA VAL A 20 6.49 -10.87 -2.91
C VAL A 20 5.14 -10.77 -3.65
N PRO A 21 5.01 -9.86 -4.64
CA PRO A 21 3.77 -9.71 -5.42
C PRO A 21 3.37 -11.03 -6.11
N LYS A 22 2.06 -11.30 -6.14
CA LYS A 22 1.46 -12.39 -6.93
C LYS A 22 1.19 -11.94 -8.36
N GLU A 23 0.71 -12.85 -9.22
CA GLU A 23 0.53 -12.62 -10.67
C GLU A 23 -0.28 -11.37 -11.05
N ASN A 24 -1.21 -10.92 -10.20
CA ASN A 24 -2.07 -9.75 -10.46
C ASN A 24 -1.72 -8.53 -9.59
N GLU A 25 -0.59 -8.57 -8.87
CA GLU A 25 -0.13 -7.49 -8.01
C GLU A 25 1.09 -6.84 -8.65
N LEU A 26 1.22 -5.53 -8.44
CA LEU A 26 2.30 -4.74 -9.03
C LEU A 26 3.00 -3.92 -7.95
N ILE A 27 4.26 -3.61 -8.20
CA ILE A 27 5.03 -2.68 -7.38
C ILE A 27 4.86 -1.29 -7.99
N ALA A 28 4.38 -0.35 -7.18
CA ALA A 28 4.12 1.02 -7.59
C ALA A 28 4.72 2.01 -6.59
N CYS A 29 5.13 3.18 -7.09
CA CYS A 29 5.65 4.29 -6.29
C CYS A 29 4.57 5.36 -6.11
N VAL A 30 4.39 5.85 -4.88
CA VAL A 30 3.42 6.92 -4.60
C VAL A 30 3.98 8.27 -5.04
N LEU A 31 3.23 8.97 -5.89
CA LEU A 31 3.57 10.31 -6.40
C LEU A 31 2.91 11.43 -5.58
N GLY A 32 1.67 11.22 -5.17
CA GLY A 32 0.86 12.25 -4.51
C GLY A 32 -0.41 11.69 -3.88
N SER A 33 -1.17 12.56 -3.20
CA SER A 33 -2.48 12.21 -2.67
C SER A 33 -3.48 13.33 -2.91
N PRO A 34 -4.53 13.10 -3.71
CA PRO A 34 -5.64 14.05 -3.85
C PRO A 34 -6.56 14.06 -2.62
N GLY A 35 -6.30 13.21 -1.62
CA GLY A 35 -7.10 13.08 -0.39
C GLY A 35 -8.16 11.99 -0.48
N ARG A 36 -9.04 11.92 0.53
CA ARG A 36 -10.11 10.89 0.65
C ARG A 36 -9.59 9.44 0.58
N ASN A 37 -8.37 9.22 1.08
CA ASN A 37 -7.67 7.94 1.09
C ASN A 37 -7.28 7.42 -0.32
N LEU A 38 -7.16 8.31 -1.30
CA LEU A 38 -6.65 8.00 -2.64
C LEU A 38 -5.21 8.47 -2.79
N HIS A 39 -4.43 7.74 -3.59
CA HIS A 39 -3.01 7.98 -3.79
C HIS A 39 -2.65 7.78 -5.26
N GLU A 40 -2.13 8.83 -5.90
CA GLU A 40 -1.60 8.70 -7.25
C GLU A 40 -0.32 7.89 -7.21
N VAL A 41 -0.22 6.86 -8.06
CA VAL A 41 0.93 5.96 -8.13
C VAL A 41 1.43 5.79 -9.55
N GLU A 42 2.72 5.48 -9.68
CA GLU A 42 3.39 5.16 -10.95
C GLU A 42 4.03 3.77 -10.88
N ASP A 43 3.85 2.99 -11.94
CA ASP A 43 4.43 1.65 -12.05
C ASP A 43 5.83 1.66 -12.70
N GLU A 44 6.42 0.48 -12.86
CA GLU A 44 7.74 0.30 -13.50
C GLU A 44 7.78 0.65 -15.00
N LYS A 45 6.62 0.76 -15.65
CA LYS A 45 6.47 1.09 -17.08
C LYS A 45 6.21 2.58 -17.29
N GLY A 46 6.06 3.36 -16.21
CA GLY A 46 5.71 4.78 -16.25
C GLY A 46 4.22 5.05 -16.43
N GLU A 47 3.37 4.03 -16.27
CA GLU A 47 1.92 4.18 -16.28
C GLU A 47 1.42 4.69 -14.92
N LYS A 48 0.44 5.60 -14.94
CA LYS A 48 -0.07 6.28 -13.76
C LYS A 48 -1.49 5.85 -13.41
N TYR A 49 -1.70 5.65 -12.11
CA TYR A 49 -2.95 5.18 -11.53
C TYR A 49 -3.35 6.05 -10.33
N LEU A 50 -4.59 5.89 -9.84
CA LEU A 50 -5.15 6.58 -8.69
C LEU A 50 -5.69 5.60 -7.64
#